data_AF-A0A0Q9HS92-F1
#
_entry.id   AF-A0A0Q9HS92-F1
#
_cell.length_a   1.000
_cell.length_b   1.000
_cell.length_c   1.000
_cell.angle_alpha   90.00
_cell.angle_beta   90.00
_cell.angle_gamma   90.00
#
_symmetry.space_group_name_H-M   'P 1'
#
loop_
_entity.id
_entity.type
_entity.pdbx_description
1 polymer ?
#
loop_
_entity_poly.entity_id
_entity_poly.type
_entity_poly.pdbx_seq_one_letter_code
_entity_poly.pdbx_strand_id
1 'polypeptide(L)'
;MSISPMAESKHTEGPWHVEYSPNFRSRGNTHIVLNGDRYPAAMVPAWDAPEDGEEYAAEEALANARLIAAAPDLYEALKEARGWVVLAEDLCRDNSKALALIDSALSKASSLAESSSVTSSRPEEEE
;
A
#
# COMPACT_ATOMS: atom_id res chain seq x y z
N MET A 1 -22.80 -17.86 21.21
CA MET A 1 -21.71 -17.65 20.24
C MET A 1 -21.17 -16.26 20.51
N SER A 2 -19.90 -16.15 20.92
CA SER A 2 -19.28 -14.87 21.25
C SER A 2 -18.79 -14.22 19.96
N ILE A 3 -19.32 -13.05 19.63
CA ILE A 3 -18.80 -12.23 18.52
C ILE A 3 -17.55 -11.56 19.08
N SER A 4 -16.38 -12.01 18.64
CA SER A 4 -15.13 -11.29 18.94
C SER A 4 -15.20 -9.91 18.28
N PRO A 5 -14.77 -8.83 18.96
CA PRO A 5 -14.61 -7.54 18.30
C PRO A 5 -13.58 -7.70 17.18
N MET A 6 -14.01 -7.52 15.93
CA MET A 6 -13.09 -7.34 14.81
C MET A 6 -12.31 -6.07 15.11
N ALA A 7 -11.00 -6.19 15.34
CA ALA A 7 -10.15 -5.02 15.48
C ALA A 7 -10.27 -4.20 14.19
N GLU A 8 -10.74 -2.95 14.30
CA GLU A 8 -10.85 -2.01 13.18
C GLU A 8 -9.44 -1.77 12.61
N SER A 9 -9.11 -2.44 11.50
CA SER A 9 -7.90 -2.13 10.76
C SER A 9 -8.07 -0.75 10.14
N LYS A 10 -7.15 0.18 10.45
CA LYS A 10 -7.15 1.54 9.88
C LYS A 10 -6.55 1.62 8.48
N HIS A 11 -6.16 0.47 7.92
CA HIS A 11 -5.45 0.37 6.66
C HIS A 11 -5.91 -0.87 5.91
N THR A 12 -5.87 -0.78 4.57
CA THR A 12 -6.19 -1.93 3.73
C THR A 12 -5.07 -2.96 3.82
N GLU A 13 -5.43 -4.19 4.19
CA GLU A 13 -4.48 -5.28 4.34
C GLU A 13 -3.86 -5.67 2.98
N GLY A 14 -2.58 -6.04 2.98
CA GLY A 14 -1.86 -6.55 1.81
C GLY A 14 -1.92 -8.07 1.69
N PRO A 15 -1.30 -8.67 0.64
CA PRO A 15 -0.53 -8.01 -0.43
C PRO A 15 -1.42 -7.40 -1.53
N TRP A 16 -0.98 -6.26 -2.09
CA TRP A 16 -1.66 -5.61 -3.22
C TRP A 16 -1.01 -6.06 -4.54
N HIS A 17 -1.81 -6.17 -5.59
CA HIS A 17 -1.36 -6.49 -6.94
C HIS A 17 -1.95 -5.50 -7.94
N VAL A 18 -1.27 -5.30 -9.07
CA VAL A 18 -1.73 -4.45 -10.17
C VAL A 18 -2.31 -5.34 -11.25
N GLU A 19 -3.57 -5.11 -11.60
CA GLU A 19 -4.24 -5.78 -12.72
C GLU A 19 -4.72 -4.73 -13.73
N TYR A 20 -4.35 -4.92 -15.01
CA TYR A 20 -4.91 -4.11 -16.09
C TYR A 20 -6.24 -4.71 -16.53
N SER A 21 -7.32 -3.95 -16.35
CA SER A 21 -8.64 -4.31 -16.84
C SER A 21 -9.16 -3.23 -17.80
N PRO A 22 -9.15 -3.47 -19.13
CA PRO A 22 -9.59 -2.49 -20.12
C PRO A 22 -11.09 -2.19 -20.02
N ASN A 23 -11.84 -3.07 -19.35
CA ASN A 23 -13.29 -3.00 -19.21
C ASN A 23 -13.74 -2.69 -17.78
N PHE A 24 -12.84 -2.20 -16.92
CA PHE A 24 -13.20 -1.86 -15.55
C PHE A 24 -14.29 -0.78 -15.52
N ARG A 25 -15.40 -1.09 -14.85
CA ARG A 25 -16.51 -0.15 -14.60
C ARG A 25 -16.88 -0.21 -13.14
N SER A 26 -16.73 0.90 -12.43
CA SER A 26 -17.29 1.07 -11.09
C SER A 26 -18.70 1.66 -11.18
N ARG A 27 -19.63 1.19 -10.34
CA ARG A 27 -20.96 1.77 -10.15
C ARG A 27 -21.10 2.16 -8.68
N GLY A 28 -21.62 3.36 -8.41
CA GLY A 28 -21.77 3.90 -7.06
C GLY A 28 -20.72 4.97 -6.74
N ASN A 29 -20.70 5.38 -5.46
CA ASN A 29 -19.73 6.35 -4.97
C ASN A 29 -18.35 5.68 -4.85
N THR A 30 -17.29 6.42 -5.19
CA THR A 30 -15.90 5.92 -5.14
C THR A 30 -15.01 7.07 -4.68
N HIS A 31 -14.20 6.82 -3.66
CA HIS A 31 -13.11 7.71 -3.28
C HIS A 31 -11.93 7.51 -4.22
N ILE A 32 -11.34 8.61 -4.67
CA ILE A 32 -10.15 8.58 -5.53
C ILE A 32 -9.00 9.16 -4.72
N VAL A 33 -7.98 8.35 -4.46
CA VAL A 33 -6.73 8.80 -3.85
C VAL A 33 -5.85 9.38 -4.95
N LEU A 34 -5.53 10.66 -4.84
CA LEU A 34 -4.74 11.41 -5.81
C LEU A 34 -3.35 11.73 -5.26
N ASN A 35 -2.34 11.75 -6.12
CA ASN A 35 -1.03 12.28 -5.77
C ASN A 35 -1.01 13.83 -5.82
N GLY A 36 0.15 14.45 -5.53
CA GLY A 36 0.32 15.91 -5.57
C GLY A 36 0.02 16.56 -6.92
N ASP A 37 0.19 15.82 -8.01
CA ASP A 37 -0.09 16.26 -9.39
C ASP A 37 -1.51 15.91 -9.86
N ARG A 38 -2.36 15.38 -8.96
CA ARG A 38 -3.73 14.93 -9.22
C ARG A 38 -3.85 13.73 -10.16
N TYR A 39 -2.81 12.91 -10.29
CA TYR A 39 -2.91 11.58 -10.88
C TYR A 39 -3.50 10.58 -9.88
N PRO A 40 -4.42 9.69 -10.32
CA PRO A 40 -5.01 8.68 -9.46
C PRO A 40 -3.99 7.61 -9.07
N ALA A 41 -3.81 7.41 -7.76
CA ALA A 41 -2.97 6.37 -7.17
C ALA A 41 -3.79 5.14 -6.73
N ALA A 42 -5.04 5.35 -6.30
CA ALA A 42 -5.96 4.28 -5.93
C ALA A 42 -7.43 4.71 -6.11
N MET A 43 -8.30 3.74 -6.37
CA MET A 43 -9.75 3.92 -6.35
C MET A 43 -10.32 3.02 -5.26
N VAL A 44 -11.00 3.62 -4.28
CA VAL A 44 -11.59 2.93 -3.13
C VAL A 44 -13.10 3.06 -3.22
N PRO A 45 -13.84 1.99 -3.57
CA PRO A 45 -15.31 2.02 -3.53
C PRO A 45 -15.79 2.44 -2.14
N ALA A 46 -16.77 3.34 -2.09
CA ALA A 46 -17.48 3.65 -0.86
C ALA A 46 -18.49 2.52 -0.63
N TRP A 47 -18.08 1.47 0.11
CA TRP A 47 -18.89 0.29 0.36
C TRP A 47 -20.02 0.50 1.37
N ASP A 48 -20.17 1.72 1.87
CA ASP A 48 -21.10 1.99 2.96
C ASP A 48 -22.54 1.93 2.44
N ALA A 49 -23.33 1.01 3.00
CA ALA A 49 -24.76 1.05 2.81
C ALA A 49 -25.29 2.37 3.40
N PRO A 50 -26.40 2.94 2.88
CA PRO A 50 -26.93 4.23 3.36
C PRO A 50 -27.18 4.33 4.87
N GLU A 51 -27.20 3.19 5.58
CA GLU A 51 -27.46 3.07 7.02
C GLU A 51 -26.18 2.82 7.86
N ASP A 52 -25.04 2.50 7.24
CA ASP A 52 -23.79 2.13 7.93
C ASP A 52 -22.78 3.28 8.08
N GLY A 53 -23.13 4.46 7.55
CA GLY A 53 -22.35 5.70 7.66
C GLY A 53 -21.18 5.74 6.68
N GLU A 54 -21.23 6.70 5.73
CA GLU A 54 -20.18 7.00 4.74
C GLU A 54 -18.81 7.38 5.34
N GLU A 55 -18.68 7.37 6.68
CA GLU A 55 -17.53 7.88 7.41
C GLU A 55 -16.36 6.86 7.42
N TYR A 56 -16.66 5.56 7.47
CA TYR A 56 -15.63 4.52 7.63
C TYR A 56 -14.78 4.32 6.36
N ALA A 57 -15.39 4.24 5.17
CA ALA A 57 -14.63 4.07 3.93
C ALA A 57 -13.79 5.32 3.60
N ALA A 58 -14.28 6.51 3.94
CA ALA A 58 -13.54 7.76 3.75
C ALA A 58 -12.33 7.84 4.69
N GLU A 59 -12.47 7.44 5.95
CA GLU A 59 -11.37 7.41 6.93
C GLU A 59 -10.28 6.41 6.55
N GLU A 60 -10.66 5.19 6.14
CA GLU A 60 -9.69 4.19 5.66
C GLU A 60 -8.96 4.69 4.41
N ALA A 61 -9.67 5.29 3.45
CA ALA A 61 -9.07 5.86 2.25
C ALA A 61 -8.08 6.99 2.58
N LEU A 62 -8.41 7.86 3.55
CA LEU A 62 -7.51 8.92 4.03
C LEU A 62 -6.28 8.34 4.75
N ALA A 63 -6.46 7.31 5.57
CA ALA A 63 -5.38 6.65 6.26
C ALA A 63 -4.42 5.96 5.27
N ASN A 64 -4.95 5.29 4.25
CA ASN A 64 -4.17 4.73 3.14
C ASN A 64 -3.44 5.81 2.34
N ALA A 65 -4.10 6.95 2.05
CA ALA A 65 -3.46 8.06 1.34
C ALA A 65 -2.25 8.61 2.10
N ARG A 66 -2.37 8.77 3.43
CA ARG A 66 -1.25 9.19 4.30
C ARG A 66 -0.12 8.16 4.28
N LEU A 67 -0.45 6.87 4.34
CA LEU A 67 0.54 5.79 4.31
C LEU A 67 1.30 5.75 2.98
N ILE A 68 0.59 5.86 1.84
CA ILE A 68 1.20 5.92 0.50
C ILE A 68 2.11 7.14 0.39
N ALA A 69 1.66 8.30 0.87
CA ALA A 69 2.46 9.53 0.84
C ALA A 69 3.74 9.43 1.69
N ALA A 70 3.68 8.76 2.84
CA ALA A 70 4.83 8.56 3.73
C ALA A 70 5.77 7.43 3.27
N ALA A 71 5.36 6.56 2.35
CA ALA A 71 6.10 5.35 1.99
C ALA A 71 7.54 5.61 1.50
N PRO A 72 7.83 6.62 0.65
CA PRO A 72 9.20 6.93 0.24
C PRO A 72 10.09 7.35 1.42
N ASP A 73 9.59 8.24 2.27
CA ASP A 73 10.33 8.73 3.44
C ASP A 73 10.57 7.61 4.46
N LEU A 74 9.57 6.75 4.68
CA LEU A 74 9.70 5.57 5.54
C LEU A 74 10.74 4.58 5.00
N TYR A 75 10.82 4.39 3.67
CA TYR A 75 11.81 3.53 3.05
C TYR A 75 13.24 4.07 3.25
N GLU A 76 13.47 5.37 3.02
CA GLU A 76 14.77 5.99 3.26
C GLU A 76 15.15 6.01 4.75
N ALA A 77 14.21 6.32 5.63
CA ALA A 77 14.42 6.26 7.08
C ALA A 77 14.79 4.84 7.54
N LEU A 78 14.16 3.80 6.98
CA LEU A 78 14.52 2.40 7.27
C LEU A 78 15.93 2.05 6.80
N LYS A 79 16.37 2.56 5.64
CA LYS A 79 17.77 2.38 5.16
C LYS A 79 18.77 3.04 6.10
N GLU A 80 18.49 4.27 6.54
CA GLU A 80 19.35 4.98 7.49
C GLU A 80 19.38 4.28 8.86
N ALA A 81 18.21 3.90 9.39
CA ALA A 81 18.10 3.17 10.65
C ALA A 81 18.86 1.84 10.60
N ARG A 82 18.79 1.10 9.48
CA ARG A 82 19.60 -0.10 9.27
C ARG A 82 21.09 0.18 9.48
N GLY A 83 21.61 1.27 8.90
CA GLY A 83 23.01 1.68 9.03
C GLY A 83 23.41 1.92 10.48
N TRP A 84 22.58 2.61 11.26
CA TRP A 84 22.83 2.84 12.68
C TRP A 84 22.80 1.54 13.50
N VAL A 85 21.88 0.64 13.19
CA VAL A 85 21.77 -0.65 13.89
C VAL A 85 22.98 -1.54 13.63
N VAL A 86 23.50 -1.56 12.40
CA VAL A 86 24.76 -2.26 12.05
C VAL A 86 25.93 -1.67 12.85
N LEU A 87 26.09 -0.35 12.85
CA LEU A 87 27.16 0.31 13.62
C LEU A 87 27.07 0.02 15.13
N ALA A 88 25.85 -0.14 15.66
CA ALA A 88 25.62 -0.45 17.06
C ALA A 88 25.87 -1.94 17.40
N GLU A 89 25.74 -2.85 16.43
CA GLU A 89 26.04 -4.28 16.62
C GLU A 89 27.54 -4.49 16.85
N ASP A 90 28.38 -3.77 16.09
CA ASP A 90 29.84 -3.73 16.27
C ASP A 90 30.27 -3.21 17.67
N LEU A 91 29.37 -2.53 18.38
CA LEU A 91 29.60 -1.89 19.68
C LEU A 91 29.05 -2.67 20.89
N CYS A 92 28.69 -3.96 20.73
CA CYS A 92 28.29 -4.92 21.79
C CYS A 92 26.78 -5.07 22.11
N ARG A 93 25.88 -4.97 21.12
CA ARG A 93 24.49 -5.43 21.27
C ARG A 93 24.09 -6.39 20.16
N ASP A 94 23.51 -7.54 20.52
CA ASP A 94 22.83 -8.40 19.55
C ASP A 94 21.59 -7.66 19.02
N ASN A 95 21.73 -7.14 17.81
CA ASN A 95 20.67 -6.42 17.10
C ASN A 95 20.08 -7.25 15.96
N SER A 96 20.38 -8.56 15.89
CA SER A 96 20.00 -9.46 14.80
C SER A 96 18.49 -9.43 14.50
N LYS A 97 17.65 -9.36 15.54
CA LYS A 97 16.19 -9.25 15.39
C LYS A 97 15.75 -7.94 14.75
N ALA A 98 16.35 -6.82 15.15
CA ALA A 98 16.04 -5.51 14.58
C ALA A 98 16.47 -5.46 13.11
N LEU A 99 17.66 -5.96 12.80
CA LEU A 99 18.15 -6.08 11.43
C LEU A 99 17.24 -6.97 10.58
N ALA A 100 16.83 -8.14 11.08
CA ALA A 100 15.91 -9.03 10.36
C ALA A 100 14.55 -8.36 10.05
N LEU A 101 14.01 -7.56 10.98
CA LEU A 101 12.78 -6.81 10.77
C LEU A 101 12.95 -5.71 9.71
N ILE A 102 14.03 -4.94 9.79
CA ILE A 102 14.34 -3.88 8.83
C ILE A 102 14.60 -4.49 7.44
N ASP A 103 15.39 -5.55 7.35
CA ASP A 103 15.70 -6.26 6.10
C ASP A 103 14.44 -6.83 5.46
N SER A 104 13.52 -7.38 6.27
CA SER A 104 12.22 -7.84 5.77
C SER A 104 11.39 -6.69 5.22
N ALA A 105 11.33 -5.55 5.91
CA ALA A 105 10.59 -4.37 5.45
C ALA A 105 11.18 -3.78 4.16
N LEU A 106 12.51 -3.62 4.10
CA LEU A 106 13.21 -3.13 2.91
C LEU A 106 13.06 -4.08 1.72
N SER A 107 13.11 -5.39 1.95
CA SER A 107 12.88 -6.40 0.91
C SER A 107 11.47 -6.29 0.35
N LYS A 108 10.45 -6.14 1.21
CA LYS A 108 9.05 -5.96 0.78
C LYS A 108 8.84 -4.67 -0.03
N ALA A 109 9.53 -3.59 0.33
CA ALA A 109 9.42 -2.31 -0.37
C ALA A 109 10.18 -2.27 -1.72
N SER A 110 11.23 -3.07 -1.87
CA SER A 110 12.09 -3.08 -3.07
C SER A 110 11.78 -4.17 -4.09
N SER A 111 11.14 -5.28 -3.69
CA SER A 111 10.90 -6.44 -4.56
C SER A 111 9.86 -6.25 -5.68
N LEU A 112 9.30 -5.04 -5.85
CA LEU A 112 8.29 -4.71 -6.87
C LEU A 112 8.85 -3.99 -8.12
N ALA A 113 10.15 -3.74 -8.21
CA ALA A 113 10.73 -3.06 -9.38
C ALA A 113 10.91 -3.95 -10.63
N GLU A 114 10.78 -5.29 -10.54
CA GLU A 114 11.17 -6.20 -11.64
C GLU A 114 10.03 -6.96 -12.33
N SER A 115 8.76 -6.78 -11.95
CA SER A 115 7.64 -7.48 -12.61
C SER A 115 6.68 -6.52 -13.34
N SER A 116 7.12 -5.93 -14.44
CA SER A 116 6.22 -5.27 -15.41
C SER A 116 6.76 -5.33 -16.83
N SER A 117 6.91 -6.55 -17.36
CA SER A 117 6.80 -6.74 -18.81
C SER A 117 5.32 -6.94 -19.15
N VAL A 118 4.54 -5.85 -19.14
CA VAL A 118 3.21 -5.86 -19.76
C VAL A 118 3.44 -5.75 -21.26
N THR A 119 3.45 -6.89 -21.94
CA THR A 119 3.33 -6.96 -23.40
C THR A 119 1.94 -6.47 -23.78
N SER A 120 1.84 -5.21 -24.16
CA SER A 120 0.66 -4.64 -24.80
C SER A 120 0.61 -5.12 -26.26
N SER A 121 -0.07 -6.24 -26.50
CA SER A 121 -0.46 -6.63 -27.86
C SER A 121 -1.73 -5.86 -28.22
N ARG A 122 -1.56 -4.76 -28.96
CA ARG A 122 -2.65 -3.99 -29.56
C ARG A 122 -3.26 -4.80 -30.72
N PRO A 123 -4.57 -5.14 -30.71
CA PRO A 123 -5.18 -5.74 -31.88
C PRO A 123 -5.30 -4.68 -32.98
N GLU A 124 -4.85 -5.02 -34.18
CA GLU A 124 -5.01 -4.21 -35.38
C GLU A 124 -6.49 -4.19 -35.77
N GLU A 125 -7.03 -2.99 -35.95
CA GLU A 125 -8.36 -2.76 -36.52
C GLU A 125 -8.27 -3.05 -38.02
N GLU A 126 -8.95 -4.11 -38.49
CA GLU A 126 -9.24 -4.30 -39.91
C GLU A 126 -10.51 -3.52 -40.28
N GLU A 127 -10.37 -2.77 -41.37
CA GLU A 127 -11.33 -1.86 -42.04
C GLU A 127 -12.55 -2.57 -42.63
#